data_AF-A0A0X3TM12-F1
#
_entry.id   AF-A0A0X3TM12-F1
#
_cell.length_a   1.000
_cell.length_b   1.000
_cell.length_c   1.000
_cell.angle_alpha   90.00
_cell.angle_beta   90.00
_cell.angle_gamma   90.00
#
_symmetry.space_group_name_H-M   'P 1'
#
loop_
_entity.id
_entity.type
_entity.pdbx_description
1 polymer ?
#
loop_
_entity_poly.entity_id
_entity_poly.type
_entity_poly.pdbx_seq_one_letter_code
_entity_poly.pdbx_strand_id
1 'polypeptide(L)'
;MTMVDHDTELDELFAVARRQRDHLPEGLAGRMMADAAQVHSEQSLPEQPRQRPVWLQVFDFLGGWRGVGGLATACAAGIWIGLAPPSFLPDPLDLLLQQDETELISDLTLSELYME
;
A
#
# COMPACT_ATOMS: atom_id res chain seq x y z
N MET A 1 15.39 -23.27 10.13
CA MET A 1 15.02 -22.42 11.27
C MET A 1 13.95 -21.45 10.80
N THR A 2 12.70 -21.69 11.16
CA THR A 2 11.52 -20.98 10.64
C THR A 2 11.21 -19.76 11.50
N MET A 3 10.60 -18.71 10.93
CA MET A 3 10.15 -17.49 11.62
C MET A 3 9.46 -17.72 12.99
N VAL A 4 8.68 -18.80 13.11
CA VAL A 4 8.00 -19.23 14.35
C VAL A 4 8.97 -19.49 15.51
N ASP A 5 10.18 -19.95 15.22
CA ASP A 5 11.22 -20.21 16.20
C ASP A 5 11.76 -18.91 16.81
N HIS A 6 11.91 -17.87 15.97
CA HIS A 6 12.34 -16.54 16.43
C HIS A 6 11.26 -15.83 17.25
N ASP A 7 9.99 -15.95 16.88
CA ASP A 7 8.89 -15.37 17.68
C ASP A 7 8.83 -16.02 19.07
N THR A 8 9.03 -17.34 19.14
CA THR A 8 9.07 -18.09 20.41
C THR A 8 10.27 -17.67 21.27
N GLU A 9 11.44 -17.53 20.67
CA GLU A 9 12.65 -17.04 21.35
C GLU A 9 12.46 -15.63 21.91
N LEU A 10 11.86 -14.72 21.13
CA LEU A 10 11.54 -13.37 21.58
C LEU A 10 10.56 -13.36 22.76
N ASP A 11 9.51 -14.20 22.71
CA ASP A 11 8.54 -14.31 23.80
C ASP A 11 9.19 -14.79 25.11
N GLU A 12 10.14 -15.73 25.03
CA GLU A 12 10.91 -16.16 26.18
C GLU A 12 11.78 -15.02 26.75
N LEU A 13 12.49 -14.29 25.89
CA LEU A 13 13.28 -13.12 26.29
C LEU A 13 12.41 -12.04 26.96
N PHE A 14 11.22 -11.75 26.42
CA PHE A 14 10.29 -10.80 27.03
C PHE A 14 9.69 -11.33 28.35
N ALA A 15 9.50 -12.64 28.50
CA ALA A 15 9.06 -13.25 29.75
C ALA A 15 10.15 -13.14 30.84
N VAL A 16 11.43 -13.25 30.48
CA VAL A 16 12.55 -12.98 31.39
C VAL A 16 12.59 -11.50 31.79
N ALA A 17 12.52 -10.60 30.82
CA ALA A 17 12.57 -9.15 31.08
C ALA A 17 11.44 -8.66 32.00
N ARG A 18 10.22 -9.20 31.85
CA ARG A 18 9.09 -8.86 32.75
C ARG A 18 9.31 -9.29 34.19
N ARG A 19 9.98 -10.43 34.41
CA ARG A 19 10.28 -10.96 35.75
C ARG A 19 11.41 -10.19 36.45
N GLN A 20 12.35 -9.66 35.68
CA GLN A 20 13.51 -8.91 36.19
C GLN A 20 13.28 -7.39 36.18
N ARG A 21 12.03 -6.94 36.14
CA ARG A 21 11.74 -5.52 36.04
C ARG A 21 12.07 -4.84 37.37
N ASP A 22 13.12 -4.04 37.37
CA ASP A 22 13.46 -3.18 38.50
C ASP A 22 12.34 -2.15 38.76
N HIS A 23 12.19 -1.77 40.03
CA HIS A 23 11.25 -0.74 40.41
C HIS A 23 11.70 0.61 39.87
N LEU A 24 10.73 1.42 39.44
CA LEU A 24 11.02 2.77 38.97
C LEU A 24 11.54 3.60 40.17
N PRO A 25 12.64 4.36 40.02
CA PRO A 25 13.17 5.21 41.09
C PRO A 25 12.11 6.19 41.59
N GLU A 26 12.12 6.46 42.90
CA GLU A 26 11.17 7.36 43.54
C GLU A 26 11.24 8.76 42.90
N GLY A 27 10.08 9.32 42.52
CA GLY A 27 9.98 10.61 41.84
C GLY A 27 10.24 10.61 40.34
N LEU A 28 10.82 9.55 39.74
CA LEU A 28 11.04 9.48 38.29
C LEU A 28 9.71 9.45 37.51
N ALA A 29 8.72 8.73 38.02
CA ALA A 29 7.37 8.71 37.43
C ALA A 29 6.73 10.10 37.38
N GLY A 30 6.87 10.89 38.47
CA GLY A 30 6.34 12.25 38.52
C GLY A 30 7.05 13.19 37.53
N ARG A 31 8.38 13.06 37.39
CA ARG A 31 9.15 13.82 36.39
C ARG A 31 8.77 13.44 34.96
N MET A 32 8.59 12.14 34.69
CA MET A 32 8.13 11.65 33.38
C MET A 32 6.74 12.19 33.03
N MET A 33 5.81 12.21 33.99
CA MET A 33 4.48 12.78 33.78
C MET A 33 4.52 14.30 33.54
N ALA A 34 5.37 15.03 34.27
CA ALA A 34 5.55 16.46 34.07
C ALA A 34 6.16 16.78 32.68
N ASP A 35 7.17 16.01 32.27
CA ASP A 35 7.80 16.13 30.94
C ASP A 35 6.81 15.81 29.81
N ALA A 36 6.05 14.72 29.93
CA ALA A 36 5.00 14.38 28.98
C ALA A 36 3.93 15.48 28.88
N ALA A 37 3.52 16.08 30.00
CA ALA A 37 2.58 17.19 30.01
C ALA A 37 3.13 18.44 29.29
N GLN A 38 4.43 18.73 29.42
CA GLN A 38 5.09 19.82 28.70
C GLN A 38 5.08 19.55 27.19
N VAL A 39 5.49 18.36 26.75
CA VAL A 39 5.49 17.98 25.33
C VAL A 39 4.09 17.99 24.73
N HIS A 40 3.09 17.48 25.45
CA HIS A 40 1.69 17.54 25.01
C HIS A 40 1.19 18.98 24.89
N SER A 41 1.57 19.87 25.82
CA SER A 41 1.24 21.28 25.73
C SER A 41 1.89 21.96 24.52
N GLU A 42 3.15 21.64 24.22
CA GLU A 42 3.87 22.17 23.05
C GLU A 42 3.28 21.67 21.73
N GLN A 43 2.87 20.40 21.66
CA GLN A 43 2.18 19.83 20.49
C GLN A 43 0.75 20.35 20.32
N SER A 44 0.11 20.77 21.42
CA SER A 44 -1.23 21.36 21.41
C SER A 44 -1.23 22.82 20.98
N LEU A 45 -0.07 23.49 20.90
CA LEU A 45 0.00 24.75 20.18
C LEU A 45 -0.26 24.43 18.70
N PRO A 46 -1.32 24.99 18.09
CA PRO A 46 -1.55 24.78 16.67
C PRO A 46 -0.31 25.26 15.92
N GLU A 47 0.39 24.31 15.30
CA GLU A 47 1.48 24.61 14.40
C GLU A 47 0.90 25.58 13.36
N GLN A 48 1.39 26.82 13.35
CA GLN A 48 0.93 27.84 12.42
C GLN A 48 0.95 27.20 11.02
N PRO A 49 -0.17 27.21 10.26
CA PRO A 49 -0.28 26.38 9.06
C PRO A 49 0.75 26.85 8.04
N ARG A 50 1.93 26.23 8.08
CA ARG A 50 2.90 26.28 7.00
C ARG A 50 2.14 25.69 5.82
N GLN A 51 2.10 26.41 4.71
CA GLN A 51 1.44 25.95 3.50
C GLN A 51 2.14 24.65 3.06
N ARG A 52 1.63 23.51 3.54
CA ARG A 52 2.16 22.20 3.21
C ARG A 52 1.79 21.94 1.75
N PRO A 53 2.73 21.54 0.90
CA PRO A 53 2.42 21.26 -0.50
C PRO A 53 1.34 20.18 -0.58
N VAL A 54 0.42 20.32 -1.54
CA VAL A 54 -0.77 19.46 -1.69
C VAL A 54 -0.40 17.98 -1.75
N TRP A 55 0.73 17.63 -2.36
CA TRP A 55 1.20 16.24 -2.45
C TRP A 55 1.55 15.64 -1.07
N LEU A 56 2.07 16.42 -0.12
CA LEU A 56 2.27 15.95 1.26
C LEU A 56 0.94 15.71 1.99
N GLN A 57 -0.10 16.51 1.69
CA GLN A 57 -1.43 16.32 2.27
C GLN A 57 -2.07 15.03 1.75
N VAL A 58 -1.88 14.71 0.47
CA VAL A 58 -2.31 13.43 -0.12
C VAL A 58 -1.54 12.27 0.52
N PHE A 59 -0.23 12.41 0.73
CA PHE A 59 0.59 11.40 1.40
C PHE A 59 0.15 11.15 2.85
N ASP A 60 -0.12 12.22 3.62
CA ASP A 60 -0.65 12.13 4.98
C ASP A 60 -2.06 11.49 5.00
N PHE A 61 -2.93 11.86 4.06
CA PHE A 61 -4.28 11.30 3.94
C PHE A 61 -4.27 9.80 3.62
N LEU A 62 -3.29 9.33 2.85
CA LEU A 62 -3.10 7.91 2.55
C LEU A 62 -2.59 7.11 3.76
N GLY A 63 -2.22 7.76 4.88
CA GLY A 63 -1.62 7.12 6.06
C GLY A 63 -0.10 7.13 6.04
N GLY A 64 0.49 8.08 5.31
CA GLY A 64 1.92 8.25 5.18
C GLY A 64 2.61 7.06 4.51
N TRP A 65 3.78 6.70 5.03
CA TRP A 65 4.61 5.62 4.46
C TRP A 65 3.91 4.24 4.49
N ARG A 66 3.07 3.98 5.51
CA ARG A 66 2.30 2.73 5.59
C ARG A 66 1.25 2.63 4.50
N GLY A 67 0.57 3.75 4.21
CA GLY A 67 -0.38 3.87 3.11
C GLY A 67 0.24 3.62 1.75
N VAL A 68 1.34 4.32 1.49
CA VAL A 68 2.08 4.19 0.21
C VAL A 68 2.65 2.79 0.03
N GLY A 69 3.12 2.13 1.10
CA GLY A 69 3.53 0.72 1.05
C GLY A 69 2.40 -0.22 0.61
N GLY A 70 1.18 0.00 1.12
CA GLY A 70 -0.01 -0.74 0.67
C GLY A 70 -0.38 -0.47 -0.78
N LEU A 71 -0.37 0.80 -1.20
CA LEU A 71 -0.62 1.20 -2.59
C LEU A 71 0.38 0.55 -3.56
N ALA A 72 1.68 0.58 -3.22
CA ALA A 72 2.72 -0.04 -4.03
C ALA A 72 2.53 -1.55 -4.16
N THR A 73 2.12 -2.21 -3.07
CA THR A 73 1.84 -3.65 -3.06
C THR A 73 0.60 -3.97 -3.90
N ALA A 74 -0.45 -3.14 -3.84
CA ALA A 74 -1.64 -3.29 -4.69
C ALA A 74 -1.30 -3.12 -6.18
N CYS A 75 -0.42 -2.16 -6.54
CA CYS A 75 0.08 -2.02 -7.90
C CYS A 75 0.88 -3.25 -8.35
N ALA A 76 1.78 -3.76 -7.50
CA ALA A 76 2.56 -4.97 -7.80
C ALA A 76 1.65 -6.20 -7.99
N ALA A 77 0.63 -6.35 -7.15
CA ALA A 77 -0.37 -7.40 -7.28
C ALA A 77 -1.20 -7.26 -8.57
N GLY A 78 -1.58 -6.03 -8.95
CA GLY A 78 -2.26 -5.75 -10.21
C GLY A 78 -1.41 -6.09 -11.44
N ILE A 79 -0.12 -5.76 -11.41
CA ILE A 79 0.84 -6.13 -12.47
C ILE A 79 0.98 -7.66 -12.55
N TRP A 80 1.11 -8.32 -11.40
CA TRP A 80 1.19 -9.79 -11.33
C TRP A 80 -0.05 -10.46 -11.91
N ILE A 81 -1.25 -9.96 -11.56
CA ILE A 81 -2.53 -10.46 -12.09
C ILE A 81 -2.67 -10.20 -13.59
N GLY A 82 -2.20 -9.04 -14.08
CA GLY A 82 -2.34 -8.65 -15.48
C GLY A 82 -1.36 -9.37 -16.42
N LEU A 83 -0.18 -9.74 -15.93
CA LEU A 83 0.85 -10.42 -16.72
C LEU A 83 0.65 -11.94 -16.82
N ALA A 84 -0.19 -12.53 -15.96
CA ALA A 84 -0.56 -13.93 -16.01
C ALA A 84 -2.01 -14.08 -16.50
N PRO A 85 -2.31 -13.82 -17.78
CA PRO A 85 -3.59 -14.25 -18.32
C PRO A 85 -3.66 -15.78 -18.13
N PRO A 86 -4.72 -16.31 -17.49
CA PRO A 86 -4.92 -17.75 -17.42
C PRO A 86 -4.91 -18.30 -18.85
N SER A 87 -4.36 -19.50 -19.04
CA SER A 87 -4.23 -20.20 -20.33
C SER A 87 -5.57 -20.52 -21.03
N PHE A 88 -6.65 -19.88 -20.61
CA PHE A 88 -8.02 -19.97 -21.09
C PHE A 88 -8.44 -18.76 -21.93
N LEU A 89 -7.59 -17.73 -22.06
CA LEU A 89 -7.81 -16.60 -22.96
C LEU A 89 -7.05 -16.84 -24.28
N PRO A 90 -7.72 -16.78 -25.45
CA PRO A 90 -7.03 -16.73 -26.73
C PRO A 90 -6.12 -15.51 -26.78
N ASP A 91 -4.99 -15.64 -27.48
CA ASP A 91 -3.95 -14.62 -27.53
C ASP A 91 -4.57 -13.27 -27.94
N PRO A 92 -4.39 -12.17 -27.16
CA PRO A 92 -4.91 -10.86 -27.55
C PRO A 92 -4.37 -10.40 -28.91
N LEU A 93 -3.21 -10.91 -29.34
CA LEU A 93 -2.69 -10.69 -30.70
C LEU A 93 -3.53 -11.38 -31.78
N ASP A 94 -4.03 -12.60 -31.53
CA ASP A 94 -4.94 -13.28 -32.47
C ASP A 94 -6.27 -12.53 -32.56
N LEU A 95 -6.80 -12.03 -31.45
CA LEU A 95 -8.02 -11.20 -31.44
C LEU A 95 -7.87 -9.89 -32.23
N LEU A 96 -6.70 -9.25 -32.16
CA LEU A 96 -6.39 -8.04 -32.92
C LEU A 96 -6.19 -8.32 -34.41
N LEU A 97 -5.49 -9.40 -34.76
CA LEU A 97 -5.30 -9.82 -36.15
C LEU A 97 -6.63 -10.26 -36.80
N GLN A 98 -7.55 -10.81 -36.01
CA GLN A 98 -8.85 -11.28 -36.50
C GLN A 98 -9.87 -10.15 -36.73
N GLN A 99 -9.61 -8.91 -36.27
CA GLN A 99 -10.46 -7.75 -36.58
C GLN A 99 -10.29 -7.26 -38.03
N ASP A 100 -9.11 -7.47 -38.63
CA ASP A 100 -8.78 -6.90 -39.95
C ASP A 100 -9.57 -7.59 -41.08
N GLU A 101 -9.85 -8.89 -40.92
CA GLU A 101 -10.64 -9.68 -41.88
C GLU A 101 -12.13 -9.28 -41.90
N THR A 102 -12.67 -8.77 -40.79
CA THR A 102 -14.09 -8.41 -40.69
C THR A 102 -14.43 -7.04 -41.30
N GLU A 103 -13.49 -6.09 -41.33
CA GLU A 103 -13.74 -4.80 -42.00
C GLU A 103 -13.65 -4.92 -43.54
N LEU A 104 -12.73 -5.75 -44.07
CA LEU A 104 -12.57 -5.92 -45.51
C LEU A 104 -13.79 -6.61 -46.18
N ILE A 105 -14.41 -7.58 -45.50
CA ILE A 105 -15.62 -8.28 -45.98
C ILE A 105 -16.83 -7.34 -45.95
N SER A 106 -16.90 -6.43 -44.96
CA SER A 106 -18.00 -5.48 -44.83
C SER A 106 -17.97 -4.42 -45.94
N ASP A 107 -16.78 -3.95 -46.33
CA ASP A 107 -16.62 -2.94 -47.40
C ASP A 107 -16.86 -3.54 -48.80
N LEU A 108 -16.43 -4.78 -49.04
CA LEU A 108 -16.69 -5.50 -50.30
C LEU A 108 -18.19 -5.75 -50.52
N THR A 109 -18.91 -6.20 -49.49
CA THR A 109 -20.36 -6.46 -49.57
C THR A 109 -21.19 -5.18 -49.72
N LEU A 110 -20.77 -4.08 -49.07
CA LEU A 110 -21.41 -2.77 -49.25
C LEU A 110 -21.22 -2.22 -50.66
N SER A 111 -20.05 -2.45 -51.26
CA SER A 111 -19.74 -1.99 -52.63
C SER A 111 -20.53 -2.76 -53.70
N GLU A 112 -20.73 -4.08 -53.53
CA GLU A 112 -21.58 -4.87 -54.43
C GLU A 112 -23.06 -4.49 -54.29
N LEU A 113 -23.52 -4.18 -53.07
CA LEU A 113 -24.92 -3.80 -52.83
C LEU A 113 -25.28 -2.39 -53.36
N TYR A 114 -24.29 -1.52 -53.55
CA TYR A 114 -24.48 -0.18 -54.15
C TYR A 114 -24.26 -0.16 -55.67
N MET A 115 -23.82 -1.26 -56.27
CA MET A 115 -23.65 -1.41 -57.71
C MET A 115 -24.80 -2.21 -58.34
N GLU A 116 -26.04 -1.90 -57.95
CA GLU A 116 -27.26 -2.31 -58.64
C GLU A 116 -28.24 -1.13 -58.76
#